data_AF-A0ABD2QSE1-F1
#
_entry.id   AF-A0ABD2QSE1-F1
#
_cell.length_a   1.000
_cell.length_b   1.000
_cell.length_c   1.000
_cell.angle_alpha   90.00
_cell.angle_beta   90.00
_cell.angle_gamma   90.00
#
_symmetry.space_group_name_H-M   'P 1'
#
loop_
_entity.id
_entity.type
_entity.pdbx_description
1 polymer ?
#
loop_
_entity_poly.entity_id
_entity_poly.type
_entity_poly.pdbx_seq_one_letter_code
_entity_poly.pdbx_strand_id
1 'polypeptide(L)'
;MASSLSFTSHLVNFPISDPKLTNKNPTFQSLKLPLPSIHCGIRELRQRIDTIKNTQKVTEAMKLVAAAKIRRAQEAVISTRPFAEILVDLLYNITQQLQFEDVDIPLTEIRPVKKVALVVIAGERGLCGGFNNGIFKKAETRMAELTNLGIGYTLISVGKKSNAYF
;
A
#
# COMPACT_ATOMS: atom_id res chain seq x y z
N MET A 1 5.34 -0.47 27.12
CA MET A 1 6.62 -0.63 26.39
C MET A 1 6.34 -0.43 24.92
N ALA A 2 6.56 0.78 24.41
CA ALA A 2 6.42 1.11 22.99
C ALA A 2 7.56 2.08 22.63
N SER A 3 8.48 1.62 21.80
CA SER A 3 9.58 2.40 21.25
C SER A 3 9.12 3.11 19.98
N SER A 4 8.77 4.40 20.10
CA SER A 4 8.51 5.27 18.95
C SER A 4 9.83 5.85 18.43
N LEU A 5 10.28 5.38 17.26
CA LEU A 5 11.33 6.01 16.48
C LEU A 5 10.81 7.37 15.98
N SER A 6 11.23 8.43 16.66
CA SER A 6 10.93 9.81 16.30
C SER A 6 11.70 10.21 15.04
N PHE A 7 10.98 10.43 13.95
CA PHE A 7 11.49 11.05 12.73
C PHE A 7 11.55 12.56 12.98
N THR A 8 12.67 13.08 13.48
CA THR A 8 12.91 14.53 13.63
C THR A 8 13.25 15.12 12.26
N SER A 9 12.23 15.35 11.43
CA SER A 9 12.34 16.33 10.34
C SER A 9 12.27 17.73 10.95
N HIS A 10 13.41 18.35 11.19
CA HIS A 10 13.47 19.79 11.42
C HIS A 10 13.08 20.50 10.12
N LEU A 11 11.78 20.73 9.93
CA LEU A 11 11.30 21.78 9.04
C LEU A 11 11.74 23.10 9.66
N VAL A 12 12.76 23.72 9.07
CA VAL A 12 13.10 25.11 9.34
C VAL A 12 11.91 25.93 8.86
N ASN A 13 11.14 26.43 9.81
CA ASN A 13 10.05 27.37 9.57
C ASN A 13 10.69 28.66 9.05
N PHE A 14 10.57 28.95 7.76
CA PHE A 14 10.86 30.27 7.23
C PHE A 14 9.74 31.21 7.68
N PRO A 15 10.02 32.28 8.44
CA PRO A 15 9.00 33.23 8.82
C PRO A 15 8.54 33.99 7.57
N ILE A 16 7.27 33.79 7.20
CA ILE A 16 6.57 34.64 6.23
C ILE A 16 6.47 36.04 6.86
N SER A 17 6.96 37.05 6.15
CA SER A 17 7.01 38.44 6.61
C SER A 17 5.63 39.04 6.86
N ASP A 18 5.39 39.53 8.07
CA ASP A 18 4.21 40.33 8.42
C ASP A 18 4.19 41.68 7.65
N PRO A 19 3.06 42.10 7.05
CA PRO A 19 3.00 43.27 6.17
C PRO A 19 2.82 44.61 6.91
N LYS A 20 3.29 44.75 8.15
CA LYS A 20 3.15 45.99 8.93
C LYS A 20 4.42 46.36 9.69
N LEU A 21 5.47 46.75 8.98
CA LEU A 21 6.59 47.54 9.53
C LEU A 21 6.97 48.63 8.53
N THR A 22 6.28 49.75 8.68
CA THR A 22 6.56 51.02 8.03
C THR A 22 7.86 51.62 8.55
N ASN A 23 8.78 51.85 7.62
CA ASN A 23 9.68 53.00 7.56
C ASN A 23 10.35 53.47 8.87
N LYS A 24 11.39 52.74 9.31
CA LYS A 24 12.55 53.32 10.00
C LYS A 24 13.77 52.55 9.53
N ASN A 25 14.70 53.21 8.82
CA ASN A 25 16.00 52.63 8.47
C ASN A 25 16.70 52.13 9.73
N PRO A 26 16.81 50.81 9.97
CA PRO A 26 17.73 50.32 10.97
C PRO A 26 19.07 50.17 10.26
N THR A 27 20.10 50.86 10.75
CA THR A 27 21.49 50.52 10.45
C THR A 27 21.66 49.02 10.68
N PHE A 28 21.71 48.23 9.59
CA PHE A 28 22.00 46.80 9.63
C PHE A 28 23.44 46.63 10.05
N GLN A 29 23.66 46.64 11.36
CA GLN A 29 24.91 46.17 11.94
C GLN A 29 24.97 44.68 11.59
N SER A 30 25.87 44.34 10.68
CA SER A 30 26.03 42.98 10.15
C SER A 30 26.54 42.07 11.27
N LEU A 31 25.63 41.55 12.08
CA LEU A 31 25.87 40.35 12.86
C LEU A 31 26.02 39.21 11.86
N LYS A 32 27.25 39.04 11.35
CA LYS A 32 27.73 37.82 10.70
C LYS A 32 27.66 36.71 11.76
N LEU A 33 26.47 36.14 11.98
CA LEU A 33 26.38 34.78 12.50
C LEU A 33 27.18 33.92 11.53
N PRO A 34 28.20 33.17 11.98
CA PRO A 34 28.93 32.29 11.09
C PRO A 34 27.93 31.27 10.57
N LEU A 35 27.51 31.43 9.32
CA LEU A 35 26.85 30.36 8.58
C LEU A 35 27.76 29.14 8.77
N PRO A 36 27.25 28.00 9.26
CA PRO A 36 28.08 26.81 9.37
C PRO A 36 28.65 26.54 7.98
N SER A 37 29.96 26.67 7.86
CA SER A 37 30.65 26.37 6.61
C SER A 37 30.46 24.87 6.38
N ILE A 38 29.55 24.56 5.45
CA ILE A 38 29.34 23.19 5.00
C ILE A 38 30.61 22.81 4.24
N HIS A 39 31.57 22.25 4.97
CA HIS A 39 32.78 21.68 4.40
C HIS A 39 32.42 20.33 3.82
N CYS A 40 31.77 20.32 2.66
CA CYS A 40 31.59 19.08 1.92
C CYS A 40 32.86 18.79 1.14
N GLY A 41 33.60 17.76 1.56
CA GLY A 41 34.78 17.31 0.84
C GLY A 41 34.38 16.77 -0.54
N ILE A 42 35.15 17.08 -1.57
CA ILE A 42 34.95 16.56 -2.94
C ILE A 42 34.88 15.01 -2.94
N ARG A 43 35.59 14.37 -2.01
CA ARG A 43 35.55 12.91 -1.79
C ARG A 43 34.18 12.42 -1.33
N GLU A 44 33.53 13.12 -0.39
CA GLU A 44 32.23 12.73 0.15
C GLU A 44 31.13 12.89 -0.91
N LEU A 45 31.16 13.98 -1.68
CA LEU A 45 30.27 14.17 -2.83
C LEU A 45 30.41 13.05 -3.84
N ARG A 46 31.64 12.67 -4.18
CA ARG A 46 31.91 11.57 -5.11
C ARG A 46 31.36 10.24 -4.59
N GLN A 47 31.59 9.93 -3.32
CA GLN A 47 31.03 8.72 -2.69
C GLN A 47 29.50 8.69 -2.70
N ARG A 48 28.85 9.83 -2.47
CA ARG A 48 27.39 9.94 -2.52
C ARG A 48 26.85 9.75 -3.94
N ILE A 49 27.52 10.32 -4.95
CA ILE A 49 27.21 10.10 -6.37
C ILE A 49 27.29 8.60 -6.70
N ASP A 50 28.36 7.93 -6.28
CA ASP A 50 28.55 6.50 -6.56
C ASP A 50 27.49 5.64 -5.85
N THR A 51 27.12 5.98 -4.62
CA THR A 51 26.06 5.29 -3.86
C THR A 51 24.68 5.46 -4.51
N ILE A 52 24.35 6.66 -5.00
CA ILE A 52 23.09 6.93 -5.70
C ILE A 52 23.07 6.18 -7.04
N LYS A 53 24.17 6.18 -7.80
CA LYS A 53 24.29 5.40 -9.05
C LYS A 53 24.10 3.90 -8.82
N ASN A 54 24.65 3.36 -7.72
CA ASN A 54 24.46 1.96 -7.37
C ASN A 54 22.99 1.67 -6.99
N THR A 55 22.39 2.53 -6.16
CA THR A 55 20.97 2.42 -5.81
C THR A 55 20.08 2.49 -7.05
N GLN A 56 20.39 3.35 -8.01
CA GLN A 56 19.69 3.46 -9.29
C GLN A 56 19.73 2.15 -10.10
N LYS A 57 20.91 1.53 -10.22
CA LYS A 57 21.05 0.24 -10.92
C LYS A 57 20.27 -0.88 -10.23
N VAL A 58 20.27 -0.92 -8.91
CA VAL A 58 19.51 -1.92 -8.13
C VAL A 58 18.02 -1.74 -8.36
N THR A 59 17.49 -0.51 -8.28
CA THR A 59 16.05 -0.28 -8.49
C THR A 59 15.62 -0.49 -9.94
N GLU A 60 16.49 -0.19 -10.91
CA GLU A 60 16.26 -0.50 -12.32
C GLU A 60 16.17 -2.02 -12.57
N ALA A 61 17.10 -2.79 -12.00
CA ALA A 61 17.03 -4.25 -12.06
C ALA A 61 15.76 -4.78 -11.38
N MET A 62 15.39 -4.25 -10.20
CA MET A 62 14.16 -4.62 -9.50
C MET A 62 12.91 -4.31 -10.33
N LYS A 63 12.88 -3.18 -11.05
CA LYS A 63 11.78 -2.80 -11.95
C LYS A 63 11.60 -3.83 -13.06
N LEU A 64 12.69 -4.25 -13.70
CA LEU A 64 12.65 -5.27 -14.76
C LEU A 64 12.21 -6.64 -14.22
N VAL A 65 12.72 -7.04 -13.05
CA VAL A 65 12.31 -8.29 -12.38
C VAL A 65 10.84 -8.27 -12.01
N ALA A 66 10.33 -7.14 -11.50
CA ALA A 66 8.92 -6.97 -11.17
C ALA A 66 8.05 -7.04 -12.41
N ALA A 67 8.44 -6.35 -13.51
CA ALA A 67 7.74 -6.40 -14.78
C ALA A 67 7.65 -7.84 -15.33
N ALA A 68 8.77 -8.58 -15.30
CA ALA A 68 8.79 -9.98 -15.74
C ALA A 68 7.88 -10.88 -14.88
N LYS A 69 7.82 -10.64 -13.56
CA LYS A 69 6.93 -11.38 -12.65
C LYS A 69 5.45 -11.07 -12.92
N ILE A 70 5.11 -9.80 -13.17
CA ILE A 70 3.74 -9.41 -13.54
C ILE A 70 3.34 -10.07 -14.85
N ARG A 71 4.22 -10.03 -15.86
CA ARG A 71 3.97 -10.69 -17.14
C ARG A 71 3.72 -12.19 -16.97
N ARG A 72 4.55 -12.89 -16.19
CA ARG A 72 4.35 -14.32 -15.89
C ARG A 72 3.01 -14.57 -15.19
N ALA A 73 2.62 -13.71 -14.25
CA ALA A 73 1.32 -13.82 -13.58
C ALA A 73 0.15 -13.62 -14.54
N GLN A 74 0.27 -12.67 -15.47
CA GLN A 74 -0.74 -12.46 -16.52
C GLN A 74 -0.85 -13.66 -17.46
N GLU A 75 0.28 -14.22 -17.90
CA GLU A 75 0.32 -15.43 -18.72
C GLU A 75 -0.35 -16.62 -17.99
N ALA A 76 -0.10 -16.78 -16.68
CA ALA A 76 -0.78 -17.79 -15.88
C ALA A 76 -2.30 -17.58 -15.86
N VAL A 77 -2.78 -16.36 -15.65
CA VAL A 77 -4.23 -16.04 -15.69
C VAL A 77 -4.84 -16.34 -17.05
N ILE A 78 -4.15 -16.00 -18.15
CA ILE A 78 -4.62 -16.29 -19.50
C ILE A 78 -4.69 -17.80 -19.74
N SER A 79 -3.68 -18.56 -19.27
CA SER A 79 -3.67 -20.02 -19.41
C SER A 79 -4.79 -20.72 -18.63
N THR A 80 -5.22 -20.16 -17.49
CA THR A 80 -6.33 -20.70 -16.67
C THR A 80 -7.71 -20.31 -17.20
N ARG A 81 -7.81 -19.26 -18.04
CA ARG A 81 -9.07 -18.77 -18.59
C ARG A 81 -9.96 -19.85 -19.23
N PRO A 82 -9.49 -20.72 -20.14
CA PRO A 82 -10.34 -21.74 -20.77
C PRO A 82 -10.94 -22.71 -19.74
N PHE A 83 -10.22 -23.03 -18.66
CA PHE A 83 -10.76 -23.86 -17.59
C PHE A 83 -11.90 -23.15 -16.83
N ALA A 84 -11.74 -21.86 -16.53
CA ALA A 84 -12.77 -21.09 -15.84
C ALA A 84 -14.04 -20.93 -16.69
N GLU A 85 -13.90 -20.73 -18.00
CA GLU A 85 -15.03 -20.64 -18.94
C GLU A 85 -15.83 -21.96 -18.97
N ILE A 86 -15.15 -23.09 -19.18
CA ILE A 86 -15.80 -24.41 -19.18
C ILE A 86 -16.46 -24.73 -17.83
N LEU A 87 -15.82 -24.35 -16.72
CA LEU A 87 -16.37 -24.56 -15.38
C LEU A 87 -17.66 -23.77 -15.18
N VAL A 88 -17.72 -22.52 -15.62
CA VAL A 88 -18.93 -21.69 -15.54
C VAL A 88 -20.04 -22.26 -16.41
N ASP A 89 -19.73 -22.72 -17.63
CA ASP A 89 -20.71 -23.35 -18.52
C ASP A 89 -21.27 -24.65 -17.93
N LEU A 90 -20.42 -25.49 -17.33
CA LEU A 90 -20.86 -26.69 -16.63
C LEU A 90 -21.75 -26.36 -15.43
N LEU A 91 -21.36 -25.40 -14.60
CA LEU A 91 -22.17 -24.96 -13.46
C LEU A 91 -23.51 -24.41 -13.91
N TYR A 92 -23.55 -23.66 -15.02
CA TYR A 92 -24.78 -23.14 -15.61
C TYR A 92 -25.70 -24.27 -16.08
N ASN A 93 -25.16 -25.23 -16.85
CA ASN A 93 -25.91 -26.38 -17.35
C ASN A 93 -26.48 -27.24 -16.20
N ILE A 94 -25.69 -27.48 -15.15
CA ILE A 94 -26.13 -28.21 -13.96
C ILE A 94 -27.24 -27.43 -13.26
N THR A 95 -27.06 -26.13 -13.05
CA THR A 95 -28.08 -25.29 -12.39
C THR A 95 -29.38 -25.27 -13.19
N GLN A 96 -29.34 -25.23 -14.52
CA GLN A 96 -30.54 -25.30 -15.37
C GLN A 96 -31.26 -26.65 -15.31
N GLN A 97 -30.51 -27.76 -15.27
CA GLN A 97 -31.11 -29.11 -15.16
C GLN A 97 -31.73 -29.33 -13.78
N LEU A 98 -31.10 -28.80 -12.73
CA LEU A 98 -31.57 -28.91 -11.34
C LEU A 98 -32.73 -27.98 -11.00
N GLN A 99 -33.18 -27.08 -11.88
CA GLN A 99 -34.36 -26.23 -11.63
C GLN A 99 -35.65 -27.01 -11.34
N PHE A 100 -35.68 -28.31 -11.65
CA PHE A 100 -36.84 -29.19 -11.46
C PHE A 100 -36.71 -30.16 -10.27
N GLU A 101 -35.56 -30.21 -9.58
CA GLU A 101 -35.31 -31.07 -8.41
C GLU A 101 -34.86 -30.23 -7.21
N ASP A 102 -35.46 -30.45 -6.03
CA ASP A 102 -35.05 -29.82 -4.78
C ASP A 102 -33.71 -30.41 -4.30
N VAL A 103 -32.60 -29.98 -4.90
CA VAL A 103 -31.25 -30.36 -4.49
C VAL A 103 -30.70 -29.33 -3.51
N ASP A 104 -30.54 -29.76 -2.25
CA ASP A 104 -30.08 -28.90 -1.16
C ASP A 104 -28.54 -28.79 -1.15
N ILE A 105 -28.02 -27.70 -1.72
CA ILE A 105 -26.59 -27.39 -1.74
C ILE A 105 -26.30 -26.32 -0.68
N PRO A 106 -25.57 -26.63 0.41
CA PRO A 106 -25.41 -25.73 1.56
C PRO A 106 -24.63 -24.44 1.26
N LEU A 107 -23.94 -24.36 0.11
CA LEU A 107 -23.20 -23.17 -0.32
C LEU A 107 -24.06 -22.18 -1.11
N THR A 108 -25.20 -22.61 -1.66
CA THR A 108 -26.12 -21.76 -2.43
C THR A 108 -27.32 -21.29 -1.62
N GLU A 109 -27.51 -21.82 -0.41
CA GLU A 109 -28.58 -21.43 0.50
C GLU A 109 -28.42 -19.96 0.95
N ILE A 110 -29.42 -19.13 0.62
CA ILE A 110 -29.44 -17.72 1.02
C ILE A 110 -29.97 -17.62 2.44
N ARG A 111 -29.06 -17.46 3.40
CA ARG A 111 -29.37 -17.31 4.83
C ARG A 111 -29.26 -15.85 5.30
N PRO A 112 -29.97 -15.46 6.38
CA PRO A 112 -29.81 -14.15 6.99
C PRO A 112 -28.36 -13.93 7.46
N VAL A 113 -27.82 -12.76 7.16
CA VAL A 113 -26.40 -12.42 7.39
C VAL A 113 -26.17 -12.15 8.89
N LYS A 114 -25.81 -13.18 9.64
CA LYS A 114 -25.42 -13.07 11.06
C LYS A 114 -23.96 -12.68 11.25
N LYS A 115 -23.09 -13.18 10.36
CA LYS A 115 -21.64 -13.01 10.44
C LYS A 115 -21.02 -13.02 9.05
N VAL A 116 -20.07 -12.11 8.80
CA VAL A 116 -19.39 -11.98 7.49
C VAL A 116 -17.91 -12.37 7.62
N ALA A 117 -17.42 -13.23 6.73
CA ALA A 117 -16.00 -13.50 6.60
C ALA A 117 -15.39 -12.50 5.60
N LEU A 118 -14.42 -11.70 6.05
CA LEU A 118 -13.66 -10.77 5.21
C LEU A 118 -12.30 -11.39 4.89
N VAL A 119 -12.07 -11.72 3.62
CA VAL A 119 -10.78 -12.25 3.15
C VAL A 119 -9.94 -11.09 2.62
N VAL A 120 -8.81 -10.81 3.29
CA VAL A 120 -7.90 -9.71 2.91
C VAL A 120 -6.60 -10.28 2.36
N ILE A 121 -6.45 -10.14 1.05
CA ILE A 121 -5.29 -10.63 0.30
C ILE A 121 -4.32 -9.48 0.09
N ALA A 122 -3.15 -9.55 0.71
CA ALA A 122 -2.08 -8.57 0.54
C ALA A 122 -0.78 -9.21 0.05
N GLY A 123 0.17 -8.37 -0.38
CA GLY A 123 1.47 -8.84 -0.88
C GLY A 123 2.37 -9.38 0.24
N GLU A 124 3.32 -10.25 -0.12
CA GLU A 124 4.31 -10.76 0.84
C GLU A 124 5.50 -9.82 1.05
N ARG A 125 5.89 -9.07 0.00
CA ARG A 125 7.10 -8.22 -0.01
C ARG A 125 6.75 -6.76 0.20
N GLY A 126 7.72 -6.00 0.72
CA GLY A 126 7.66 -4.53 0.79
C GLY A 126 8.09 -3.86 -0.52
N LEU A 127 8.35 -2.56 -0.46
CA LEU A 127 8.77 -1.72 -1.60
C LEU A 127 7.79 -1.77 -2.78
N CYS A 128 6.49 -1.90 -2.48
CA CYS A 128 5.39 -2.01 -3.44
C CYS A 128 4.56 -0.71 -3.54
N GLY A 129 5.15 0.43 -3.20
CA GLY A 129 4.45 1.72 -3.11
C GLY A 129 3.26 1.64 -2.14
N GLY A 130 2.10 2.13 -2.59
CA GLY A 130 0.87 2.19 -1.78
C GLY A 130 -0.02 0.94 -1.82
N PHE A 131 0.38 -0.14 -2.48
CA PHE A 131 -0.49 -1.32 -2.73
C PHE A 131 -1.07 -1.92 -1.44
N ASN A 132 -0.22 -2.37 -0.51
CA ASN A 132 -0.68 -2.98 0.74
C ASN A 132 -1.49 -2.00 1.61
N ASN A 133 -1.02 -0.75 1.72
CA ASN A 133 -1.71 0.27 2.50
C ASN A 133 -3.11 0.59 1.95
N GLY A 134 -3.29 0.58 0.62
CA GLY A 134 -4.59 0.78 -0.01
C GLY A 134 -5.56 -0.34 0.33
N ILE A 135 -5.09 -1.60 0.32
CA ILE A 135 -5.89 -2.77 0.69
C ILE A 135 -6.30 -2.70 2.16
N PHE A 136 -5.37 -2.39 3.07
CA PHE A 136 -5.66 -2.30 4.50
C PHE A 136 -6.68 -1.21 4.81
N LYS A 137 -6.53 -0.01 4.23
CA LYS A 137 -7.51 1.07 4.38
C LYS A 137 -8.90 0.66 3.90
N LYS A 138 -9.00 -0.05 2.77
CA LYS A 138 -10.29 -0.51 2.26
C LYS A 138 -10.90 -1.59 3.14
N ALA A 139 -10.08 -2.51 3.67
CA ALA A 139 -10.51 -3.53 4.61
C ALA A 139 -11.04 -2.91 5.91
N GLU A 140 -10.31 -1.96 6.50
CA GLU A 140 -10.73 -1.22 7.71
C GLU A 140 -12.03 -0.45 7.48
N THR A 141 -12.16 0.23 6.34
CA THR A 141 -13.40 0.92 5.97
C THR A 141 -14.57 -0.07 5.95
N ARG A 142 -14.37 -1.25 5.35
CA ARG A 142 -15.41 -2.28 5.28
C ARG A 142 -15.72 -2.89 6.65
N MET A 143 -14.72 -3.06 7.51
CA MET A 143 -14.90 -3.52 8.89
C MET A 143 -15.72 -2.51 9.71
N ALA A 144 -15.44 -1.21 9.55
CA ALA A 144 -16.21 -0.15 10.19
C ALA A 144 -17.67 -0.14 9.71
N GLU A 145 -17.91 -0.27 8.40
CA GLU A 145 -19.26 -0.41 7.83
C GLU A 145 -20.03 -1.59 8.44
N LEU A 146 -19.40 -2.78 8.53
CA LEU A 146 -20.03 -3.96 9.11
C LEU A 146 -20.33 -3.79 10.61
N THR A 147 -19.43 -3.14 11.34
CA THR A 147 -19.61 -2.83 12.76
C THR A 147 -20.76 -1.84 12.97
N ASN A 148 -20.87 -0.83 12.12
CA ASN A 148 -21.96 0.16 12.17
C ASN A 148 -23.34 -0.48 11.87
N LEU A 149 -23.36 -1.52 11.04
CA LEU A 149 -24.55 -2.33 10.78
C LEU A 149 -24.88 -3.32 11.90
N GLY A 150 -24.02 -3.44 12.93
CA GLY A 150 -24.17 -4.39 14.02
C GLY A 150 -23.89 -5.85 13.63
N ILE A 151 -23.26 -6.08 12.48
CA ILE A 151 -22.97 -7.43 11.97
C ILE A 151 -21.55 -7.84 12.40
N GLY A 152 -21.43 -8.98 13.06
CA GLY A 152 -20.12 -9.54 13.42
C GLY A 152 -19.31 -9.92 12.18
N TYR A 153 -17.98 -9.75 12.24
CA TYR A 153 -17.10 -10.17 11.14
C TYR A 153 -15.97 -11.09 11.63
N THR A 154 -15.39 -11.85 10.70
CA THR A 154 -14.15 -12.60 10.91
C THR A 154 -13.20 -12.33 9.78
N LEU A 155 -11.96 -12.01 10.13
CA LEU A 155 -10.93 -11.69 9.18
C LEU A 155 -10.13 -12.95 8.83
N ILE A 156 -9.90 -13.15 7.54
CA ILE A 156 -8.96 -14.14 7.02
C ILE A 156 -7.87 -13.35 6.28
N SER A 157 -6.71 -13.23 6.90
CA SER A 157 -5.55 -12.56 6.33
C SER A 157 -4.76 -13.53 5.45
N VAL A 158 -4.49 -13.12 4.21
CA VAL A 158 -3.67 -13.87 3.25
C VAL A 158 -2.47 -13.00 2.86
N GLY A 159 -1.27 -13.54 3.08
CA GLY A 159 0.00 -12.90 2.77
C GLY A 159 0.72 -12.35 4.01
N LYS A 160 2.06 -12.42 3.99
CA LYS A 160 2.91 -12.10 5.16
C LYS A 160 2.71 -10.68 5.69
N LYS A 161 2.41 -9.70 4.83
CA LYS A 161 2.13 -8.32 5.28
C LYS A 161 0.74 -8.17 5.88
N SER A 162 -0.25 -8.94 5.41
CA SER A 162 -1.59 -8.94 5.98
C SER A 162 -1.56 -9.51 7.40
N ASN A 163 -0.90 -10.67 7.57
CA ASN A 163 -0.78 -11.34 8.87
C ASN A 163 0.06 -10.57 9.90
N ALA A 164 0.93 -9.67 9.44
CA ALA A 164 1.69 -8.79 10.33
C ALA A 164 0.93 -7.50 10.68
N TYR A 165 -0.12 -7.18 9.93
CA TYR A 165 -0.91 -5.95 10.13
C TYR A 165 -2.13 -6.19 11.01
N PHE A 166 -2.86 -7.28 10.74
CA PHE A 166 -4.04 -7.71 11.49
C PHE A 166 -3.70 -8.85 12.44
#